data_AF-C2XQJ4-F1
#
_entry.id   AF-C2XQJ4-F1
#
_cell.length_a   1.000
_cell.length_b   1.000
_cell.length_c   1.000
_cell.angle_alpha   90.00
_cell.angle_beta   90.00
_cell.angle_gamma   90.00
#
_symmetry.space_group_name_H-M   'P 1'
#
loop_
_entity.id
_entity.type
_entity.pdbx_description
1 polymer ?
#
loop_
_entity_poly.entity_id
_entity_poly.type
_entity_poly.pdbx_seq_one_letter_code
_entity_poly.pdbx_strand_id
1 'polypeptide(L)' 'MKDLQKITGNEIFINSLFECDQEMAYELAAFSIEFLDAEGIYIAPGERSDLFMAVMLPNGL' A
#
# COMPACT_ATOMS: atom_id res chain seq x y z
N MET A 1 -3.58 6.91 -0.73
CA MET A 1 -2.61 7.01 -1.86
C MET A 1 -2.23 8.46 -2.19
N LYS A 2 -3.17 9.35 -2.57
CA LYS A 2 -2.85 10.79 -2.78
C LYS A 2 -2.21 11.47 -1.56
N ASP A 3 -2.62 11.09 -0.35
CA ASP A 3 -2.01 11.66 0.86
C ASP A 3 -0.59 11.13 1.12
N LEU A 4 -0.27 9.89 0.73
CA LEU A 4 1.11 9.37 0.76
C LEU A 4 2.00 10.10 -0.24
N GLN A 5 1.50 10.45 -1.42
CA GLN A 5 2.23 11.28 -2.38
C GLN A 5 2.54 12.66 -1.78
N LYS A 6 1.58 13.28 -1.08
CA LYS A 6 1.81 14.58 -0.42
C LYS A 6 2.87 14.50 0.68
N ILE A 7 2.91 13.38 1.41
CA ILE A 7 3.87 13.16 2.51
C ILE A 7 5.28 12.87 1.96
N THR A 8 5.39 12.05 0.92
CA THR A 8 6.68 11.53 0.42
C THR A 8 7.24 12.27 -0.79
N GLY A 9 6.39 12.99 -1.53
CA GLY A 9 6.73 13.52 -2.84
C GLY A 9 6.90 12.46 -3.94
N ASN A 10 6.63 11.18 -3.65
CA ASN A 10 6.93 10.09 -4.58
C ASN A 10 5.73 9.77 -5.47
N GLU A 11 5.92 9.78 -6.80
CA GLU A 11 4.86 9.56 -7.78
C GLU A 11 4.37 8.12 -7.86
N ILE A 12 5.10 7.16 -7.28
CA ILE A 12 4.63 5.77 -7.20
C ILE A 12 3.26 5.66 -6.52
N PHE A 13 2.94 6.58 -5.59
CA PHE A 13 1.67 6.59 -4.85
C PHE A 13 0.49 7.19 -5.63
N ILE A 14 0.69 7.70 -6.84
CA ILE A 14 -0.40 8.14 -7.73
C ILE A 14 -0.55 7.29 -8.98
N ASN A 15 0.44 6.43 -9.28
CA ASN A 15 0.34 5.47 -10.37
C ASN A 15 -0.60 4.34 -9.98
N SER A 16 -1.60 4.05 -10.84
CA SER A 16 -2.57 2.98 -10.60
C SER A 16 -1.98 1.58 -10.74
N LEU A 17 -0.82 1.48 -11.40
CA LEU A 17 -0.07 0.24 -11.60
C LEU A 17 1.41 0.57 -11.40
N PHE A 18 2.09 -0.25 -10.62
CA PHE A 18 3.51 -0.12 -10.35
C PHE A 18 4.14 -1.50 -10.36
N GLU A 19 5.12 -1.71 -11.24
CA GLU A 19 5.89 -2.95 -11.29
C GLU A 19 7.04 -2.84 -10.30
N CYS A 20 7.09 -3.79 -9.36
CA CYS A 20 8.10 -3.84 -8.32
C CYS A 20 8.40 -5.27 -7.92
N ASP A 21 9.56 -5.47 -7.28
CA ASP A 21 9.84 -6.72 -6.62
C ASP A 21 9.05 -6.85 -5.30
N GLN A 22 9.13 -8.04 -4.71
CA GLN A 22 8.39 -8.37 -3.50
C GLN A 22 8.85 -7.54 -2.29
N GLU A 23 10.14 -7.24 -2.18
CA GLU A 23 10.70 -6.45 -1.07
C GLU A 23 10.12 -5.04 -1.07
N MET A 24 10.15 -4.37 -2.22
CA MET A 24 9.56 -3.04 -2.38
C MET A 24 8.03 -3.06 -2.20
N ALA A 25 7.34 -4.12 -2.62
CA ALA A 25 5.90 -4.25 -2.36
C ALA A 25 5.59 -4.28 -0.85
N TYR A 26 6.39 -4.97 -0.04
CA TYR A 26 6.26 -4.98 1.42
C TYR A 26 6.55 -3.62 2.03
N GLU A 27 7.63 -2.96 1.62
CA GLU A 27 7.99 -1.63 2.14
C GLU A 27 6.89 -0.60 1.87
N LEU A 28 6.34 -0.56 0.66
CA LEU A 28 5.27 0.37 0.29
C LEU A 28 3.97 0.08 1.04
N ALA A 29 3.67 -1.19 1.26
CA ALA A 29 2.51 -1.62 2.02
C ALA A 29 2.68 -1.25 3.51
N ALA A 30 3.87 -1.43 4.08
CA ALA A 30 4.19 -1.03 5.47
C ALA A 30 4.16 0.50 5.64
N PHE A 31 4.69 1.23 4.67
CA PHE A 31 4.61 2.69 4.61
C PHE A 31 3.15 3.16 4.60
N SER A 32 2.29 2.45 3.87
CA SER A 32 0.86 2.75 3.84
C SER A 32 0.19 2.51 5.21
N ILE A 33 0.61 1.49 5.97
CA ILE A 33 0.15 1.28 7.36
C ILE A 33 0.53 2.48 8.22
N GLU A 34 1.83 2.81 8.26
CA GLU A 34 2.37 3.82 9.18
C GLU A 34 1.74 5.21 8.96
N PHE A 35 1.53 5.59 7.71
CA PHE A 35 1.07 6.94 7.36
C PHE A 35 -0.43 7.06 7.13
N LEU A 36 -1.15 5.95 6.95
CA LEU A 36 -2.62 5.96 6.78
C LEU A 36 -3.38 5.35 7.95
N ASP A 37 -2.70 5.00 9.05
CA ASP A 37 -3.31 4.36 10.23
C ASP A 37 -4.08 3.08 9.85
N ALA A 38 -3.50 2.29 8.94
CA ALA A 38 -4.07 1.01 8.54
C ALA A 38 -3.76 -0.05 9.62
N GLU A 39 -4.63 -1.05 9.77
CA GLU A 39 -4.48 -2.12 10.76
C GLU A 39 -3.40 -3.12 10.36
N GLY A 40 -3.19 -3.29 9.05
CA GLY A 40 -2.25 -4.26 8.52
C GLY A 40 -2.27 -4.35 7.01
N ILE A 41 -1.63 -5.40 6.50
CA ILE A 41 -1.58 -5.71 5.07
C ILE A 41 -2.23 -7.06 4.83
N TYR A 42 -3.09 -7.13 3.82
CA TYR A 42 -3.60 -8.36 3.25
C TYR A 42 -2.92 -8.60 1.90
N ILE A 43 -2.45 -9.84 1.69
CA ILE A 43 -1.81 -10.27 0.46
C ILE A 43 -2.68 -11.34 -0.17
N ALA A 44 -3.26 -11.05 -1.33
CA ALA A 44 -3.95 -12.04 -2.14
C ALA A 44 -2.96 -12.64 -3.14
N PRO A 45 -2.58 -13.93 -3.00
CA PRO A 45 -1.69 -14.56 -3.95
C PRO A 45 -2.41 -14.75 -5.30
N GLY A 46 -1.71 -14.43 -6.39
CA GLY A 46 -2.23 -14.60 -7.75
C GLY A 46 -1.30 -15.44 -8.62
N GLU A 47 -1.82 -16.01 -9.72
CA GLU A 47 -1.01 -16.88 -10.60
C GLU A 47 0.14 -16.15 -11.31
N ARG A 48 0.04 -14.82 -11.47
CA ARG A 48 1.04 -13.98 -12.16
C ARG A 48 1.58 -12.84 -11.32
N SER A 49 0.85 -12.43 -10.30
CA SER A 49 1.17 -11.28 -9.46
C SER A 49 0.37 -11.35 -8.17
N ASP A 50 0.99 -11.01 -7.06
CA ASP A 50 0.32 -10.88 -5.77
C ASP A 50 -0.26 -9.46 -5.62
N LEU A 51 -1.43 -9.38 -4.98
CA LEU A 51 -2.07 -8.09 -4.67
C LEU A 51 -1.85 -7.76 -3.20
N PHE A 52 -1.20 -6.63 -2.95
CA PHE A 52 -0.96 -6.09 -1.60
C PHE A 52 -1.98 -4.99 -1.30
N MET A 53 -2.70 -5.12 -0.19
CA MET A 53 -3.73 -4.17 0.23
C MET A 53 -3.52 -3.76 1.69
N ALA A 54 -3.46 -2.47 1.95
CA ALA A 54 -3.58 -1.95 3.31
C ALA A 54 -5.03 -2.09 3.79
N VAL A 55 -5.23 -2.67 4.96
CA VAL A 55 -6.56 -2.87 5.56
C VAL A 55 -6.82 -1.73 6.53
N MET A 56 -7.80 -0.88 6.20
CA MET A 56 -8.20 0.22 7.08
C MET A 56 -9.13 -0.31 8.17
N LEU A 57 -8.99 0.22 9.39
CA LEU A 57 -10.02 0.03 10.41
C LEU A 57 -11.34 0.58 9.85
N PRO A 58 -12.48 -0.09 10.09
CA PRO A 58 -13.77 0.55 9.92
C PRO A 58 -13.73 1.79 10.81
N ASN A 59 -13.92 2.99 10.24
CA ASN A 59 -14.09 4.21 11.03
C ASN A 59 -15.06 3.87 12.17
N GLY A 60 -14.58 3.95 13.41
CA GLY A 60 -15.35 3.54 14.57
C GLY A 60 -16.76 4.11 14.51
N LEU A 61 -17.74 3.22 14.67
CA LEU A 61 -19.13 3.61 14.99
C LEU A 61 -19.16 4.42 16.28
#